data_AF-A0A831RNC3-F1
#
_entry.id   AF-A0A831RNC3-F1
#
_cell.length_a   1.000
_cell.length_b   1.000
_cell.length_c   1.000
_cell.angle_alpha   90.00
_cell.angle_beta   90.00
_cell.angle_gamma   90.00
#
_symmetry.space_group_name_H-M   'P 1'
#
loop_
_entity.id
_entity.type
_entity.pdbx_description
1 polymer ?
#
loop_
_entity_poly.entity_id
_entity_poly.type
_entity_poly.pdbx_seq_one_letter_code
_entity_poly.pdbx_strand_id
1 'polypeptide(L)'
;MKNTGLFGRVPLIVAAVMFLGGSIAVAAEEIPLPDDVVILSPAPGLPDDLAGFIGKWGEGRWSGNLMPVEVVIENIRADGRASVIYAHPDYPDWNTRAGYLRGRGFMLDGWLITKFRGLTLNLKVPENDTIEGTNAPNIHLRGITLKRQKYPIWKRLTAAEIRETFTGKTATIWHEKKEFPLQRYYAPDGTIFTRTPFSETPKKGFWFIDEQGRLCERANPMLKKHLWCQVVADNGEEIARFFMVTGRKRIPRPIKTFTYRSFSDGNTL
;
A
#
# COMPACT_ATOMS: atom_id res chain seq x y z
N MET A 1 31.66 -65.50 67.21
CA MET A 1 31.41 -64.08 67.55
C MET A 1 31.44 -63.26 66.27
N LYS A 2 30.33 -62.53 65.99
CA LYS A 2 30.19 -61.19 65.34
C LYS A 2 31.08 -60.87 64.11
N ASN A 3 30.64 -60.28 63.01
CA ASN A 3 29.48 -59.44 62.72
C ASN A 3 29.34 -59.31 61.19
N THR A 4 28.09 -59.27 60.73
CA THR A 4 27.66 -58.89 59.38
C THR A 4 27.79 -57.38 59.17
N GLY A 5 28.34 -56.95 58.02
CA GLY A 5 28.42 -55.55 57.60
C GLY A 5 27.73 -55.34 56.25
N LEU A 6 26.57 -54.70 56.30
CA LEU A 6 25.67 -54.39 55.18
C LEU A 6 26.25 -53.22 54.35
N PHE A 7 26.47 -53.42 53.05
CA PHE A 7 26.80 -52.34 52.11
C PHE A 7 25.53 -51.59 51.67
N GLY A 8 25.32 -50.40 52.22
CA GLY A 8 24.29 -49.45 51.76
C GLY A 8 24.77 -48.66 50.55
N ARG A 9 24.09 -48.79 49.41
CA ARG A 9 24.26 -47.94 48.23
C ARG A 9 23.39 -46.68 48.39
N VAL A 10 24.01 -45.51 48.46
CA VAL A 10 23.33 -44.21 48.42
C VAL A 10 23.10 -43.84 46.95
N PRO A 11 21.86 -43.60 46.49
CA PRO A 11 21.61 -43.11 45.14
C PRO A 11 21.97 -41.63 45.03
N LEU A 12 22.82 -41.30 44.06
CA LEU A 12 23.15 -39.94 43.66
C LEU A 12 21.95 -39.34 42.90
N ILE A 13 21.21 -38.42 43.53
CA ILE A 13 20.13 -37.68 42.86
C ILE A 13 20.76 -36.50 42.10
N VAL A 14 20.86 -36.63 40.77
CA VAL A 14 21.23 -35.52 39.87
C VAL A 14 19.98 -34.71 39.60
N ALA A 15 19.84 -33.56 40.26
CA ALA A 15 18.78 -32.60 39.98
C ALA A 15 19.13 -31.84 38.68
N ALA A 16 18.50 -32.23 37.57
CA ALA A 16 18.57 -31.50 36.31
C ALA A 16 17.78 -30.20 36.44
N VAL A 17 18.49 -29.08 36.68
CA VAL A 17 17.92 -27.74 36.64
C VAL A 17 17.66 -27.38 35.17
N MET A 18 16.44 -27.65 34.70
CA MET A 18 15.97 -27.15 33.41
C MET A 18 15.75 -25.64 33.53
N PHE A 19 16.74 -24.86 33.09
CA PHE A 19 16.55 -23.44 32.81
C PHE A 19 15.53 -23.31 31.67
N LEU A 20 14.27 -23.08 32.02
CA LEU A 20 13.26 -22.56 31.10
C LEU A 20 13.68 -21.13 30.71
N GLY A 21 14.57 -21.05 29.73
CA GLY A 21 14.93 -19.81 29.06
C GLY A 21 13.74 -19.26 28.29
N GLY A 22 12.87 -18.52 28.98
CA GLY A 22 11.81 -17.75 28.33
C GLY A 22 12.45 -16.62 27.54
N SER A 23 12.52 -16.75 26.22
CA SER A 23 12.84 -15.64 25.35
C SER A 23 11.76 -14.57 25.50
N ILE A 24 12.11 -13.44 26.13
CA ILE A 24 11.26 -12.25 26.13
C ILE A 24 11.33 -11.70 24.70
N ALA A 25 10.30 -11.96 23.90
CA ALA A 25 10.11 -11.29 22.63
C ALA A 25 9.82 -9.82 22.92
N VAL A 26 10.81 -8.96 22.71
CA VAL A 26 10.59 -7.51 22.69
C VAL A 26 9.71 -7.25 21.47
N ALA A 27 8.44 -6.91 21.70
CA ALA A 27 7.55 -6.50 20.63
C ALA A 27 8.21 -5.32 19.89
N ALA A 28 8.43 -5.47 18.59
CA ALA A 28 8.91 -4.36 17.77
C ALA A 28 7.88 -3.23 17.88
N GLU A 29 8.34 -2.03 18.20
CA GLU A 29 7.48 -0.85 18.27
C GLU A 29 6.86 -0.62 16.89
N GLU A 30 5.52 -0.69 16.81
CA GLU A 30 4.80 -0.47 15.57
C GLU A 30 4.79 1.02 15.23
N ILE A 31 5.42 1.38 14.11
CA ILE A 31 5.46 2.77 13.65
C ILE A 31 4.10 3.12 13.04
N PRO A 32 3.41 4.18 13.50
CA PRO A 32 2.06 4.48 13.07
C PRO A 32 2.03 4.90 11.60
N LEU A 33 1.35 4.10 10.79
CA LEU A 33 1.01 4.44 9.41
C LEU A 33 -0.42 5.00 9.32
N PRO A 34 -0.76 5.76 8.27
CA PRO A 34 -2.15 6.10 8.00
C PRO A 34 -2.98 4.84 7.72
N ASP A 35 -4.23 4.78 8.22
CA ASP A 35 -5.14 3.65 7.95
C ASP A 35 -5.52 3.49 6.47
N ASP A 36 -5.29 4.53 5.66
CA ASP A 36 -5.62 4.59 4.23
C ASP A 36 -4.39 4.46 3.32
N VAL A 37 -3.33 3.78 3.77
CA VAL A 37 -2.18 3.43 2.93
C VAL A 37 -2.61 2.44 1.84
N VAL A 38 -2.28 2.77 0.60
CA VAL A 38 -2.50 1.89 -0.56
C VAL A 38 -1.25 1.93 -1.43
N ILE A 39 -0.63 0.77 -1.63
CA ILE A 39 0.49 0.62 -2.55
C ILE A 39 -0.03 0.02 -3.85
N LEU A 40 0.00 0.82 -4.92
CA LEU A 40 -0.32 0.35 -6.26
C LEU A 40 0.94 -0.17 -6.94
N SER A 41 0.81 -1.25 -7.71
CA SER A 41 1.88 -1.70 -8.59
C SER A 41 2.32 -0.58 -9.55
N PRO A 42 3.54 -0.65 -10.10
CA PRO A 42 4.04 0.31 -11.09
C PRO A 42 3.03 0.60 -12.19
N ALA A 43 2.93 1.87 -12.60
CA ALA A 43 2.15 2.23 -13.77
C ALA A 43 2.75 1.58 -15.03
N PRO A 44 1.94 1.19 -16.02
CA PRO A 44 2.46 0.67 -17.29
C PRO A 44 3.49 1.61 -17.92
N GLY A 45 4.62 1.06 -18.38
CA GLY A 45 5.70 1.81 -19.01
C GLY A 45 6.61 2.58 -18.05
N LEU A 46 6.43 2.43 -16.73
CA LEU A 46 7.39 2.94 -15.76
C LEU A 46 8.69 2.12 -15.87
N PRO A 47 9.87 2.77 -16.04
CA PRO A 47 11.16 2.09 -16.02
C PRO A 47 11.38 1.23 -14.75
N ASP A 48 12.08 0.11 -14.89
CA ASP A 48 12.25 -0.89 -13.81
C ASP A 48 13.00 -0.33 -12.60
N ASP A 49 13.99 0.54 -12.84
CA ASP A 49 14.73 1.25 -11.79
C ASP A 49 13.79 2.14 -10.95
N LEU A 50 12.80 2.77 -11.58
CA LEU A 50 11.77 3.55 -10.90
C LEU A 50 10.73 2.65 -10.22
N ALA A 51 10.32 1.55 -10.85
CA ALA A 51 9.41 0.57 -10.29
C ALA A 51 9.95 -0.02 -8.98
N GLY A 52 11.27 -0.20 -8.89
CA GLY A 52 11.98 -0.70 -7.71
C GLY A 52 11.68 0.07 -6.43
N PHE A 53 11.34 1.37 -6.50
CA PHE A 53 11.02 2.20 -5.33
C PHE A 53 9.65 1.89 -4.70
N ILE A 54 8.69 1.36 -5.46
CA ILE A 54 7.33 1.12 -4.96
C ILE A 54 7.36 0.06 -3.86
N GLY A 55 6.69 0.35 -2.74
CA GLY A 55 6.65 -0.56 -1.60
C GLY A 55 6.73 0.13 -0.24
N LYS A 56 6.69 -0.70 0.80
CA LYS A 56 6.98 -0.31 2.17
C LYS A 56 8.44 -0.65 2.48
N TRP A 57 9.13 0.28 3.12
CA TRP A 57 10.54 0.19 3.47
C TRP A 57 10.71 0.50 4.96
N GLY A 58 11.43 -0.33 5.69
CA GLY A 58 11.54 -0.24 7.14
C GLY A 58 12.85 -0.85 7.65
N GLU A 59 12.89 -1.18 8.94
CA GLU A 59 14.06 -1.76 9.64
C GLU A 59 15.35 -0.89 9.65
N GLY A 60 15.34 0.28 9.02
CA GLY A 60 16.43 1.24 9.06
C GLY A 60 16.25 2.26 10.17
N ARG A 61 17.37 2.86 10.60
CA ARG A 61 17.41 3.83 11.70
C ARG A 61 18.27 5.01 11.31
N TRP A 62 17.78 6.23 11.53
CA TRP A 62 18.62 7.43 11.36
C TRP A 62 19.81 7.42 12.31
N SER A 63 20.92 8.00 11.87
CA SER A 63 22.11 8.26 12.68
C SER A 63 22.75 7.03 13.34
N GLY A 64 22.60 5.84 12.75
CA GLY A 64 23.28 4.63 13.20
C GLY A 64 22.70 4.00 14.47
N ASN A 65 21.40 4.22 14.73
CA ASN A 65 20.47 3.44 15.59
C ASN A 65 19.47 4.29 16.38
N LEU A 66 19.42 5.60 16.16
CA LEU A 66 18.66 6.51 17.01
C LEU A 66 17.15 6.37 16.81
N MET A 67 16.65 6.63 15.61
CA MET A 67 15.21 6.67 15.34
C MET A 67 14.87 5.70 14.21
N PRO A 68 14.12 4.61 14.49
CA PRO A 68 13.61 3.76 13.42
C PRO A 68 12.60 4.54 12.59
N VAL A 69 12.55 4.26 11.30
CA VAL A 69 11.63 4.94 10.38
C VAL A 69 11.04 3.97 9.38
N GLU A 70 9.85 4.30 8.90
CA GLU A 70 9.25 3.65 7.75
C GLU A 70 9.04 4.65 6.63
N VAL A 71 9.27 4.19 5.41
CA VAL A 71 8.96 4.94 4.19
C VAL A 71 8.05 4.09 3.33
N VAL A 72 6.92 4.64 2.91
CA VAL A 72 6.00 3.99 1.98
C VAL A 72 5.93 4.79 0.70
N ILE A 73 6.24 4.16 -0.42
CA ILE A 73 6.04 4.72 -1.76
C ILE A 73 4.77 4.08 -2.32
N GLU A 74 3.66 4.80 -2.20
CA GLU A 74 2.32 4.33 -2.54
C GLU A 74 2.11 4.17 -4.05
N ASN A 75 2.69 5.07 -4.84
CA ASN A 75 2.52 5.11 -6.28
C ASN A 75 3.58 5.98 -6.94
N ILE A 76 4.08 5.54 -8.10
CA ILE A 76 4.90 6.35 -9.02
C ILE A 76 4.17 6.43 -10.36
N ARG A 77 4.01 7.65 -10.85
CA ARG A 77 3.38 7.93 -12.14
C ARG A 77 4.41 7.84 -13.27
N ALA A 78 3.92 7.67 -14.51
CA ALA A 78 4.76 7.70 -15.70
C ALA A 78 5.56 9.01 -15.89
N ASP A 79 5.14 10.12 -15.28
CA ASP A 79 5.87 11.40 -15.26
C ASP A 79 6.91 11.50 -14.12
N GLY A 80 7.25 10.39 -13.46
CA GLY A 80 8.22 10.33 -12.37
C GLY A 80 7.75 10.94 -11.05
N ARG A 81 6.47 11.35 -10.94
CA ARG A 81 5.92 11.88 -9.67
C ARG A 81 5.46 10.75 -8.75
N ALA A 82 5.84 10.83 -7.49
CA ALA A 82 5.52 9.82 -6.48
C ALA A 82 4.66 10.38 -5.33
N SER A 83 3.88 9.49 -4.70
CA SER A 83 3.29 9.70 -3.37
C SER A 83 4.12 8.96 -2.34
N VAL A 84 4.63 9.68 -1.35
CA VAL A 84 5.54 9.13 -0.33
C VAL A 84 4.96 9.40 1.05
N ILE A 85 5.02 8.41 1.92
CA ILE A 85 4.74 8.52 3.35
C ILE A 85 6.06 8.32 4.08
N TYR A 86 6.36 9.20 5.02
CA TYR A 86 7.44 9.04 5.98
C TYR A 86 6.80 8.92 7.36
N ALA A 87 7.09 7.84 8.09
CA ALA A 87 6.55 7.60 9.42
C ALA A 87 7.68 7.36 10.42
N HIS A 88 7.42 7.75 11.67
CA HIS A 88 8.38 7.69 12.77
C HIS A 88 7.66 7.43 14.10
N PRO A 89 8.32 6.78 15.08
CA PRO A 89 7.76 6.56 16.41
C PRO A 89 7.83 7.83 17.26
N ASP A 90 7.44 7.69 18.53
CA ASP A 90 7.80 8.66 19.56
C ASP A 90 9.33 8.68 19.71
N TYR A 91 9.89 9.88 19.80
CA TYR A 91 11.33 10.05 20.00
C TYR A 91 11.59 11.17 21.01
N PRO A 92 11.65 10.85 22.31
CA PRO A 92 11.75 11.82 23.39
C PRO A 92 12.99 12.73 23.30
N ASP A 93 14.13 12.17 22.87
CA ASP A 93 15.39 12.92 22.74
C ASP A 93 15.28 14.11 21.79
N TRP A 94 14.37 14.05 20.80
CA TRP A 94 14.10 15.13 19.86
C TRP A 94 12.74 15.80 20.08
N ASN A 95 12.10 15.55 21.22
CA ASN A 95 10.75 16.02 21.54
C ASN A 95 9.75 15.78 20.38
N THR A 96 9.87 14.63 19.73
CA THR A 96 9.08 14.26 18.55
C THR A 96 8.04 13.24 18.96
N ARG A 97 6.78 13.47 18.57
CA ARG A 97 5.70 12.52 18.78
C ARG A 97 5.55 11.59 17.58
N ALA A 98 5.13 10.36 17.82
CA ALA A 98 4.85 9.38 16.78
C ALA A 98 3.88 9.95 15.75
N GLY A 99 4.14 9.66 14.49
CA GLY A 99 3.29 10.15 13.41
C GLY A 99 3.88 9.91 12.04
N TYR A 100 3.23 10.53 11.06
CA TYR A 100 3.62 10.42 9.67
C TYR A 100 3.45 11.74 8.93
N LEU A 101 4.18 11.85 7.84
CA LEU A 101 4.11 12.93 6.86
C LEU A 101 3.81 12.32 5.50
N ARG A 102 2.84 12.88 4.79
CA ARG A 102 2.63 12.58 3.37
C ARG A 102 3.32 13.66 2.54
N GLY A 103 4.02 13.25 1.49
CA GLY A 103 4.84 14.12 0.64
C GLY A 103 4.72 13.77 -0.84
N ARG A 104 5.15 14.72 -1.68
CA ARG A 104 5.31 14.48 -3.12
C ARG A 104 6.77 14.25 -3.41
N GLY A 105 7.04 13.15 -4.08
CA GLY A 105 8.36 12.86 -4.63
C GLY A 105 8.42 13.18 -6.13
N PHE A 106 9.62 13.44 -6.62
CA PHE A 106 9.94 13.47 -8.04
C PHE A 106 11.25 12.73 -8.28
N MET A 107 11.35 12.08 -9.43
CA MET A 107 12.59 11.45 -9.86
C MET A 107 13.55 12.49 -10.44
N LEU A 108 14.82 12.41 -10.03
CA LEU A 108 15.93 13.19 -10.59
C LEU A 108 17.19 12.33 -10.56
N ASP A 109 17.74 12.00 -11.72
CA ASP A 109 19.01 11.25 -11.87
C ASP A 109 19.06 9.94 -11.05
N GLY A 110 17.98 9.16 -11.08
CA GLY A 110 17.85 7.91 -10.32
C GLY A 110 17.55 8.07 -8.83
N TRP A 111 17.39 9.31 -8.35
CA TRP A 111 16.98 9.62 -6.98
C TRP A 111 15.50 9.96 -6.92
N LEU A 112 14.81 9.44 -5.91
CA LEU A 112 13.49 9.91 -5.53
C LEU A 112 13.66 11.00 -4.47
N ILE A 113 13.41 12.24 -4.86
CA ILE A 113 13.50 13.41 -3.98
C ILE A 113 12.11 13.77 -3.50
N THR A 114 11.87 13.68 -2.19
CA THR A 114 10.60 14.09 -1.57
C THR A 114 10.83 15.16 -0.52
N LYS A 115 9.92 16.14 -0.49
CA LYS A 115 9.95 17.22 0.49
C LYS A 115 8.70 17.15 1.37
N PHE A 116 8.93 17.07 2.67
CA PHE A 116 7.94 17.21 3.71
C PHE A 116 8.13 18.55 4.42
N ARG A 117 7.25 18.87 5.39
CA ARG A 117 7.42 20.05 6.23
C ARG A 117 8.64 19.84 7.14
N GLY A 118 9.76 20.50 6.81
CA GLY A 118 10.99 20.46 7.60
C GLY A 118 11.93 19.28 7.32
N LEU A 119 11.64 18.44 6.31
CA LEU A 119 12.46 17.29 5.94
C LEU A 119 12.54 17.18 4.41
N THR A 120 13.75 17.03 3.87
CA THR A 120 13.95 16.62 2.48
C THR A 120 14.62 15.25 2.50
N LEU A 121 13.95 14.27 1.90
CA LEU A 121 14.43 12.89 1.85
C LEU A 121 14.80 12.58 0.41
N ASN A 122 16.07 12.25 0.20
CA ASN A 122 16.58 11.77 -1.08
C ASN A 122 16.77 10.28 -0.98
N LEU A 123 16.09 9.51 -1.82
CA LEU A 123 16.12 8.06 -1.80
C LEU A 123 16.76 7.50 -3.06
N LYS A 124 17.52 6.42 -2.93
CA LYS A 124 18.08 5.65 -4.05
C LYS A 124 17.91 4.17 -3.77
N VAL A 125 17.61 3.38 -4.81
CA VAL A 125 17.59 1.92 -4.73
C VAL A 125 18.94 1.42 -5.26
N PRO A 126 19.95 1.15 -4.40
CA PRO A 126 21.25 0.68 -4.86
C PRO A 126 21.21 -0.79 -5.30
N GLU A 127 20.38 -1.59 -4.64
CA GLU A 127 20.25 -3.03 -4.83
C GLU A 127 18.77 -3.44 -4.66
N ASN A 128 18.42 -4.62 -5.17
CA ASN A 128 17.10 -5.19 -4.96
C ASN A 128 16.84 -5.33 -3.45
N ASP A 129 15.68 -4.85 -3.00
CA ASP A 129 15.18 -4.92 -1.62
C ASP A 129 15.87 -4.03 -0.58
N THR A 130 16.74 -3.11 -0.98
CA THR A 130 17.17 -2.00 -0.11
C THR A 130 16.92 -0.64 -0.73
N ILE A 131 16.71 0.36 0.12
CA ILE A 131 16.67 1.76 -0.28
C ILE A 131 17.54 2.57 0.67
N GLU A 132 18.44 3.37 0.11
CA GLU A 132 19.28 4.30 0.83
C GLU A 132 18.61 5.67 0.85
N GLY A 133 18.63 6.32 2.01
CA GLY A 133 18.06 7.64 2.21
C GLY A 133 19.06 8.61 2.81
N THR A 134 19.03 9.86 2.37
CA THR A 134 19.77 10.96 3.01
C THR A 134 18.82 12.13 3.32
N ASN A 135 19.12 12.87 4.39
CA ASN A 135 18.39 14.08 4.73
C ASN A 135 19.13 15.31 4.18
N ALA A 136 18.56 15.98 3.18
CA ALA A 136 19.13 17.19 2.59
C ALA A 136 18.56 18.47 3.24
N PRO A 137 19.35 19.55 3.39
CA PRO A 137 20.69 19.77 2.81
C PRO A 137 21.87 19.40 3.70
N ASN A 138 21.65 18.96 4.95
CA ASN A 138 22.73 18.69 5.89
C ASN A 138 23.36 17.32 5.64
N ILE A 139 24.35 17.30 4.75
CA ILE A 139 25.20 16.15 4.35
C ILE A 139 25.85 15.43 5.55
N HIS A 140 25.86 16.05 6.73
CA HIS A 140 26.37 15.47 7.97
C HIS A 140 25.39 14.53 8.70
N LEU A 141 24.10 14.51 8.32
CA LEU A 141 23.18 13.50 8.82
C LEU A 141 23.40 12.19 8.04
N ARG A 142 23.94 11.20 8.75
CA ARG A 142 24.24 9.84 8.26
C ARG A 142 23.05 9.28 7.50
N GLY A 143 23.33 8.62 6.37
CA GLY A 143 22.31 7.95 5.58
C GLY A 143 21.55 6.89 6.36
N ILE A 144 20.35 6.55 5.88
CA ILE A 144 19.59 5.38 6.30
C ILE A 144 19.66 4.33 5.21
N THR A 145 19.70 3.08 5.61
CA THR A 145 19.40 1.94 4.72
C THR A 145 18.15 1.29 5.25
N LEU A 146 17.11 1.25 4.43
CA LEU A 146 15.84 0.60 4.74
C LEU A 146 15.73 -0.67 3.90
N LYS A 147 15.12 -1.71 4.48
CA LYS A 147 14.83 -2.96 3.79
C LYS A 147 13.38 -3.01 3.36
N ARG A 148 13.12 -3.62 2.21
CA ARG A 148 11.76 -3.87 1.73
C ARG A 148 10.99 -4.70 2.76
N GLN A 149 9.82 -4.23 3.12
CA GLN A 149 8.91 -4.90 4.04
C GLN A 149 7.81 -5.58 3.26
N LYS A 150 7.33 -6.72 3.78
CA LYS A 150 6.13 -7.36 3.23
C LYS A 150 4.93 -6.45 3.50
N TYR A 151 4.25 -6.01 2.44
CA TYR A 151 3.05 -5.20 2.52
C TYR A 151 2.12 -5.54 1.35
N PRO A 152 0.78 -5.53 1.52
CA PRO A 152 -0.14 -5.79 0.43
C PRO A 152 0.05 -4.79 -0.72
N ILE A 153 0.35 -5.31 -1.92
CA ILE A 153 0.46 -4.51 -3.14
C ILE A 153 -0.77 -4.80 -4.00
N TRP A 154 -1.44 -3.74 -4.41
CA TRP A 154 -2.55 -3.78 -5.34
C TRP A 154 -2.02 -3.82 -6.77
N LYS A 155 -2.14 -4.97 -7.43
CA LYS A 155 -1.80 -5.14 -8.83
C LYS A 155 -2.79 -4.36 -9.68
N ARG A 156 -2.30 -3.36 -10.42
CA ARG A 156 -3.09 -2.67 -11.44
C ARG A 156 -3.53 -3.67 -12.50
N LEU A 157 -4.83 -3.69 -12.78
CA LEU A 157 -5.35 -4.47 -13.89
C LEU A 157 -5.04 -3.78 -15.21
N THR A 158 -4.62 -4.57 -16.19
CA THR A 158 -4.43 -4.15 -17.58
C THR A 158 -5.78 -3.91 -18.26
N ALA A 159 -5.76 -3.25 -19.41
CA ALA A 159 -6.98 -3.07 -20.21
C ALA A 159 -7.63 -4.40 -20.62
N ALA A 160 -6.85 -5.46 -20.85
CA ALA A 160 -7.38 -6.78 -21.18
C ALA A 160 -8.08 -7.42 -19.97
N GLU A 161 -7.40 -7.43 -18.81
CA GLU A 161 -7.96 -7.97 -17.56
C GLU A 161 -9.24 -7.21 -17.15
N ILE A 162 -9.29 -5.89 -17.33
CA ILE A 162 -10.52 -5.12 -17.09
C ILE A 162 -11.63 -5.51 -18.08
N ARG A 163 -11.35 -5.69 -19.38
CA ARG A 163 -12.42 -6.16 -20.29
C ARG A 163 -12.95 -7.52 -19.90
N GLU A 164 -12.05 -8.47 -19.63
CA GLU A 164 -12.41 -9.83 -19.21
C GLU A 164 -13.22 -9.85 -17.91
N THR A 165 -12.81 -9.04 -16.93
CA THR A 165 -13.47 -8.99 -15.62
C THR A 165 -14.86 -8.36 -15.70
N PHE A 166 -15.06 -7.35 -16.55
CA PHE A 166 -16.24 -6.50 -16.52
C PHE A 166 -17.24 -6.76 -17.66
N THR A 167 -16.77 -7.00 -18.89
CA THR A 167 -17.63 -7.05 -20.07
C THR A 167 -18.69 -8.15 -19.97
N GLY A 168 -19.96 -7.75 -20.12
CA GLY A 168 -21.09 -8.67 -20.07
C GLY A 168 -21.47 -9.11 -18.65
N LYS A 169 -20.96 -8.45 -17.61
CA LYS A 169 -21.21 -8.82 -16.21
C LYS A 169 -21.91 -7.74 -15.41
N THR A 170 -22.71 -8.16 -14.45
CA THR A 170 -23.24 -7.31 -13.38
C THR A 170 -22.35 -7.43 -12.16
N ALA A 171 -21.81 -6.31 -11.69
CA ALA A 171 -20.98 -6.24 -10.51
C ALA A 171 -21.76 -5.67 -9.32
N THR A 172 -21.63 -6.30 -8.16
CA THR A 172 -22.05 -5.72 -6.87
C THR A 172 -20.89 -4.96 -6.27
N ILE A 173 -21.09 -3.67 -6.00
CA ILE A 173 -20.03 -2.72 -5.68
C ILE A 173 -20.37 -2.03 -4.36
N TRP A 174 -19.41 -1.94 -3.45
CA TRP A 174 -19.50 -1.14 -2.23
C TRP A 174 -18.88 0.24 -2.44
N HIS A 175 -19.59 1.33 -2.13
CA HIS A 175 -19.02 2.68 -2.19
C HIS A 175 -18.38 3.06 -0.85
N GLU A 176 -17.06 3.17 -0.79
CA GLU A 176 -16.30 3.36 0.46
C GLU A 176 -16.74 4.60 1.27
N LYS A 177 -16.95 5.74 0.62
CA LYS A 177 -17.38 6.98 1.30
C LYS A 177 -18.88 7.02 1.66
N LYS A 178 -19.71 6.29 0.94
CA LYS A 178 -21.18 6.41 1.06
C LYS A 178 -21.82 5.22 1.77
N GLU A 179 -21.05 4.17 1.99
CA GLU A 179 -21.43 3.01 2.80
C GLU A 179 -22.73 2.36 2.32
N PHE A 180 -22.94 2.29 1.01
CA PHE A 180 -24.05 1.57 0.42
C PHE A 180 -23.60 0.69 -0.76
N PRO A 181 -24.26 -0.46 -0.98
CA PRO A 181 -24.02 -1.28 -2.14
C PRO A 181 -24.73 -0.68 -3.36
N LEU A 182 -24.15 -0.84 -4.54
CA LEU A 182 -24.78 -0.53 -5.82
C LEU A 182 -24.46 -1.64 -6.82
N GLN A 183 -25.34 -1.83 -7.79
CA GLN A 183 -25.12 -2.81 -8.84
C GLN A 183 -24.84 -2.09 -10.17
N ARG A 184 -23.91 -2.64 -10.96
CA ARG A 184 -23.59 -2.13 -12.29
C ARG A 184 -23.47 -3.23 -13.32
N TYR A 185 -24.23 -3.13 -14.39
CA TYR A 185 -24.09 -3.99 -15.56
C TYR A 185 -23.24 -3.29 -16.61
N TYR A 186 -22.11 -3.90 -17.00
CA TYR A 186 -21.16 -3.38 -17.99
C TYR A 186 -21.39 -4.09 -19.33
N ALA A 187 -22.24 -3.53 -20.19
CA ALA A 187 -22.61 -4.15 -21.44
C ALA A 187 -21.44 -4.17 -22.46
N PRO A 188 -21.36 -5.18 -23.35
CA PRO A 188 -20.31 -5.28 -24.36
C PRO A 188 -20.24 -4.12 -25.36
N ASP A 189 -21.34 -3.41 -25.59
CA ASP A 189 -21.43 -2.25 -26.47
C ASP A 189 -20.87 -0.95 -25.83
N GLY A 190 -20.34 -1.05 -24.60
CA GLY A 190 -19.87 0.11 -23.82
C GLY A 190 -20.97 0.84 -23.07
N THR A 191 -22.22 0.36 -23.10
CA THR A 191 -23.28 0.87 -22.21
C THR A 191 -23.04 0.39 -20.78
N ILE A 192 -23.29 1.24 -19.78
CA ILE A 192 -23.35 0.83 -18.38
C ILE A 192 -24.72 1.17 -17.79
N PHE A 193 -25.27 0.27 -16.99
CA PHE A 193 -26.48 0.51 -16.21
C PHE A 193 -26.12 0.48 -14.73
N THR A 194 -26.60 1.43 -13.95
CA THR A 194 -26.33 1.53 -12.51
C THR A 194 -27.62 1.56 -11.71
N ARG A 195 -27.80 0.60 -10.80
CA ARG A 195 -28.90 0.58 -9.83
C ARG A 195 -28.35 0.90 -8.44
N THR A 196 -28.96 1.87 -7.77
CA THR A 196 -28.67 2.18 -6.36
C THR A 196 -29.82 1.67 -5.48
N PRO A 197 -29.63 1.50 -4.16
CA PRO A 197 -30.69 1.05 -3.26
C PRO A 197 -31.89 2.00 -3.20
N PHE A 198 -31.69 3.25 -3.64
CA PHE A 198 -32.68 4.34 -3.58
C PHE A 198 -33.34 4.64 -4.93
N SER A 199 -33.07 3.86 -5.97
CA SER A 199 -33.58 4.08 -7.32
C SER A 199 -34.07 2.77 -7.92
N GLU A 200 -35.37 2.68 -8.21
CA GLU A 200 -35.96 1.51 -8.88
C GLU A 200 -35.48 1.38 -10.31
N THR A 201 -35.34 2.50 -11.03
CA THR A 201 -34.89 2.52 -12.42
C THR A 201 -33.36 2.60 -12.50
N PRO A 202 -32.70 1.68 -13.21
CA PRO A 202 -31.27 1.77 -13.47
C PRO A 202 -30.94 3.01 -14.32
N LYS A 203 -29.91 3.75 -13.92
CA LYS A 203 -29.39 4.89 -14.68
C LYS A 203 -28.48 4.37 -15.79
N LYS A 204 -28.76 4.76 -17.04
CA LYS A 204 -27.92 4.46 -18.20
C LYS A 204 -26.73 5.44 -18.28
N GLY A 205 -25.57 4.92 -18.65
CA GLY A 205 -24.36 5.67 -18.96
C GLY A 205 -23.49 4.91 -19.95
N PHE A 206 -22.22 5.30 -20.02
CA PHE A 206 -21.21 4.66 -20.87
C PHE A 206 -19.97 4.32 -20.05
N TRP A 207 -19.31 3.22 -20.41
CA TRP A 207 -18.02 2.84 -19.87
C TRP A 207 -17.05 2.52 -21.01
N PHE A 208 -15.78 2.74 -20.75
CA PHE A 208 -14.69 2.38 -21.65
C PHE A 208 -13.38 2.29 -20.85
N ILE A 209 -12.31 1.86 -21.51
CA ILE A 209 -10.96 1.84 -20.93
C ILE A 209 -10.11 2.81 -21.74
N ASP A 210 -9.43 3.73 -21.07
CA ASP A 210 -8.54 4.67 -21.75
C ASP A 210 -7.17 4.07 -22.08
N GLU A 211 -6.34 4.87 -22.76
CA GLU A 211 -4.99 4.48 -23.18
C GLU A 211 -4.06 4.15 -22.00
N GLN A 212 -4.37 4.64 -20.80
CA GLN A 212 -3.61 4.37 -19.58
C GLN A 212 -4.15 3.13 -18.83
N GLY A 213 -5.11 2.39 -19.41
CA GLY A 213 -5.70 1.21 -18.80
C GLY A 213 -6.66 1.54 -17.65
N ARG A 214 -7.20 2.76 -17.57
CA ARG A 214 -8.15 3.14 -16.52
C ARG A 214 -9.58 2.86 -16.94
N LEU A 215 -10.40 2.38 -16.00
CA LEU A 215 -11.84 2.24 -16.19
C LEU A 215 -12.50 3.63 -16.12
N CYS A 216 -13.01 4.06 -17.25
CA CYS A 216 -13.70 5.33 -17.44
C CYS A 216 -15.21 5.12 -17.50
N GLU A 217 -15.95 5.94 -16.76
CA GLU A 217 -17.41 5.96 -16.79
C GLU A 217 -17.93 7.36 -17.10
N ARG A 218 -19.06 7.44 -17.80
CA ARG A 218 -19.70 8.67 -18.19
C ARG A 218 -21.21 8.58 -18.06
N ALA A 219 -21.79 9.45 -17.23
CA ALA A 219 -23.24 9.47 -17.03
C ALA A 219 -24.02 9.94 -18.26
N ASN A 220 -23.48 10.89 -19.03
CA ASN A 220 -24.11 11.43 -20.23
C ASN A 220 -23.08 11.58 -21.37
N PRO A 221 -23.29 10.92 -22.53
CA PRO A 221 -22.35 10.92 -23.66
C PRO A 221 -22.19 12.29 -24.34
N MET A 222 -23.08 13.25 -24.04
CA MET A 222 -22.99 14.63 -24.55
C MET A 222 -22.19 15.55 -23.61
N LEU A 223 -22.11 15.24 -22.30
CA LEU A 223 -21.46 16.11 -21.32
C LEU A 223 -20.05 15.64 -20.98
N LYS A 224 -19.02 16.38 -21.40
CA LYS A 224 -17.61 16.06 -21.08
C LYS A 224 -17.31 16.12 -19.57
N LYS A 225 -18.09 16.87 -18.81
CA LYS A 225 -17.88 17.17 -17.37
C LYS A 225 -18.14 15.98 -16.42
N HIS A 226 -18.66 14.86 -16.92
CA HIS A 226 -19.01 13.69 -16.12
C HIS A 226 -18.19 12.45 -16.49
N LEU A 227 -16.96 12.65 -16.97
CA LEU A 227 -16.03 11.56 -17.24
C LEU A 227 -15.22 11.24 -15.97
N TRP A 228 -15.33 10.03 -15.47
CA TRP A 228 -14.59 9.54 -14.31
C TRP A 228 -13.73 8.35 -14.68
N CYS A 229 -12.43 8.59 -14.87
CA CYS A 229 -11.45 7.54 -15.13
C CYS A 229 -10.68 7.20 -13.85
N GLN A 230 -10.69 5.92 -13.48
CA GLN A 230 -10.10 5.43 -12.24
C GLN A 230 -9.23 4.20 -12.51
N VAL A 231 -8.19 4.03 -11.71
CA VAL A 231 -7.36 2.83 -11.75
C VAL A 231 -8.16 1.68 -11.15
N VAL A 232 -8.17 0.51 -11.81
CA VAL A 232 -8.69 -0.73 -11.22
C VAL A 232 -7.49 -1.55 -10.78
N ALA A 233 -7.53 -2.07 -9.57
CA ALA A 233 -6.48 -2.95 -9.07
C ALA A 233 -7.06 -4.08 -8.22
N ASP A 234 -6.28 -5.15 -8.12
CA ASP A 234 -6.60 -6.40 -7.45
C ASP A 234 -5.46 -6.74 -6.47
N ASN A 235 -5.79 -7.15 -5.25
CA ASN A 235 -4.82 -7.61 -4.25
C ASN A 235 -4.88 -9.13 -3.99
N GLY A 236 -5.67 -9.87 -4.78
CA GLY A 236 -5.92 -11.30 -4.63
C GLY A 236 -7.14 -11.64 -3.75
N GLU A 237 -7.63 -10.68 -2.98
CA GLU A 237 -8.82 -10.84 -2.12
C GLU A 237 -10.00 -10.02 -2.63
N GLU A 238 -9.74 -8.81 -3.11
CA GLU A 238 -10.74 -7.89 -3.65
C GLU A 238 -10.21 -7.09 -4.83
N ILE A 239 -11.14 -6.75 -5.74
CA ILE A 239 -10.89 -5.79 -6.81
C ILE A 239 -11.46 -4.44 -6.35
N ALA A 240 -10.73 -3.35 -6.59
CA ALA A 240 -11.19 -2.01 -6.23
C ALA A 240 -10.86 -0.96 -7.28
N ARG A 241 -11.62 0.15 -7.25
CA ARG A 241 -11.33 1.37 -8.01
C ARG A 241 -10.64 2.42 -7.14
N PHE A 242 -9.57 2.98 -7.68
CA PHE A 242 -8.80 4.03 -7.04
C PHE A 242 -8.93 5.34 -7.80
N PHE A 243 -9.40 6.38 -7.11
CA PHE A 243 -9.33 7.74 -7.59
C PHE A 243 -7.92 8.29 -7.32
N MET A 244 -7.25 8.77 -8.37
CA MET A 244 -5.97 9.46 -8.23
C MET A 244 -6.24 10.93 -7.96
N VAL A 245 -5.97 11.40 -6.74
CA VAL A 245 -6.22 12.80 -6.40
C VAL A 245 -5.24 13.71 -7.14
N THR A 246 -5.70 14.35 -8.22
CA THR A 246 -4.89 15.31 -8.96
C THR A 246 -5.20 16.75 -8.52
N GLY A 247 -4.18 17.53 -8.18
CA GLY A 247 -4.33 18.98 -7.95
C GLY A 247 -2.98 19.63 -7.69
N ARG A 248 -2.80 20.91 -8.09
CA ARG A 248 -1.52 21.63 -7.92
C ARG A 248 -1.00 21.61 -6.48
N LYS A 249 -1.89 21.56 -5.49
CA LYS A 249 -1.58 21.53 -4.05
C LYS A 249 -1.76 20.16 -3.37
N ARG A 250 -2.30 19.15 -4.06
CA ARG A 250 -2.59 17.83 -3.44
C ARG A 250 -1.55 16.79 -3.86
N ILE A 251 -1.18 15.92 -2.93
CA ILE A 251 -0.30 14.78 -3.18
C ILE A 251 -1.09 13.76 -4.02
N PRO A 252 -0.58 13.34 -5.19
CA PRO A 252 -1.27 12.39 -6.04
C PRO A 252 -1.23 10.99 -5.43
N ARG A 253 -2.19 10.72 -4.55
CA ARG A 253 -2.35 9.43 -3.87
C ARG A 253 -3.53 8.65 -4.42
N PRO A 254 -3.45 7.31 -4.43
CA PRO A 254 -4.62 6.47 -4.61
C PRO A 254 -5.59 6.64 -3.44
N ILE A 255 -6.87 6.80 -3.73
CA ILE A 255 -7.95 6.70 -2.75
C ILE A 255 -8.89 5.61 -3.20
N LYS A 256 -9.07 4.57 -2.38
CA LYS A 256 -10.07 3.52 -2.62
C LYS A 256 -11.46 4.15 -2.62
N THR A 257 -12.23 3.95 -3.69
CA THR A 257 -13.55 4.57 -3.86
C THR A 257 -14.68 3.56 -3.97
N PHE A 258 -14.39 2.43 -4.61
CA PHE A 258 -15.33 1.36 -4.84
C PHE A 258 -14.61 0.03 -4.66
N THR A 259 -15.28 -0.92 -4.01
CA THR A 259 -14.81 -2.30 -3.86
C THR A 259 -15.81 -3.23 -4.54
N TYR A 260 -15.34 -4.08 -5.44
CA TYR A 260 -16.15 -5.07 -6.13
C TYR A 260 -16.29 -6.32 -5.28
N ARG A 261 -17.51 -6.64 -4.87
CA ARG A 261 -17.81 -7.77 -3.99
C ARG A 261 -18.12 -9.05 -4.74
N SER A 262 -18.76 -8.93 -5.90
CA SER A 262 -19.11 -10.08 -6.75
C SER A 262 -19.38 -9.65 -8.19
N PHE A 263 -19.29 -10.62 -9.09
CA PHE A 263 -19.65 -10.50 -10.49
C PHE A 263 -20.60 -11.64 -10.86
N SER A 264 -21.65 -11.34 -11.62
CA SER A 264 -22.57 -12.31 -12.23
C SER A 264 -22.62 -12.07 -13.74
N ASP A 265 -22.75 -13.15 -14.53
CA ASP A 265 -22.88 -13.01 -15.98
C ASP A 265 -24.25 -12.47 -16.37
N GLY A 266 -24.28 -11.63 -17.40
CA GLY A 266 -25.49 -11.00 -17.91
C GLY A 266 -25.96 -9.79 -17.10
N ASN A 267 -27.09 -9.23 -17.52
CA ASN A 267 -27.74 -8.09 -16.85
C ASN A 267 -28.70 -8.60 -15.77
N THR A 268 -28.34 -8.44 -14.50
CA THR A 268 -29.15 -8.88 -13.36
C THR A 268 -29.73 -7.71 -12.56
N LEU A 269 -29.81 -6.51 -13.16
CA LEU A 269 -30.32 -5.29 -12.53
C LEU A 269 -31.85 -5.23 -12.49
#